data_AF-S8CAR0-F1
#
_entry.id   AF-S8CAR0-F1
#
_cell.length_a   1.000
_cell.length_b   1.000
_cell.length_c   1.000
_cell.angle_alpha   90.00
_cell.angle_beta   90.00
_cell.angle_gamma   90.00
#
_symmetry.space_group_name_H-M   'P 1'
#
loop_
_entity.id
_entity.type
_entity.pdbx_description
1 polymer ?
#
loop_
_entity_poly.entity_id
_entity_poly.type
_entity_poly.pdbx_seq_one_letter_code
_entity_poly.pdbx_strand_id
1 'polypeptide(L)'
;DETVDSKGENQPRLFESKALICFRGALAEYVKELVKPTWREGLMSKDAHKLIVKKCVDKVVSTFQPHQIPATLEAANGYLSSSRSRLEKLVEGYIERYGKT
;
A
#
# COMPACT_ATOMS: atom_id res chain seq x y z
N ASP A 1 -21.95 3.15 40.17
CA ASP A 1 -20.53 2.85 40.28
C ASP A 1 -20.19 1.62 39.47
N GLU A 2 -19.54 1.63 38.32
CA GLU A 2 -19.13 2.65 37.36
C GLU A 2 -19.01 1.88 36.02
N THR A 3 -19.60 2.42 34.96
CA THR A 3 -19.52 1.87 33.59
C THR A 3 -18.20 2.32 32.97
N VAL A 4 -17.34 1.40 32.51
CA VAL A 4 -16.32 1.76 31.51
C VAL A 4 -16.21 0.71 30.39
N ASP A 5 -16.73 1.16 29.26
CA ASP A 5 -16.69 0.63 27.90
C ASP A 5 -15.24 0.42 27.43
N SER A 6 -14.84 -0.83 27.16
CA SER A 6 -13.51 -1.13 26.57
C SER A 6 -13.62 -1.22 25.05
N LYS A 7 -13.62 -0.03 24.44
CA LYS A 7 -13.41 0.20 23.02
C LYS A 7 -11.93 -0.01 22.68
N GLY A 8 -11.65 -0.96 21.78
CA GLY A 8 -10.46 -0.89 20.92
C GLY A 8 -9.48 -2.07 21.01
N GLU A 9 -9.81 -3.20 20.40
CA GLU A 9 -8.76 -4.06 19.83
C GLU A 9 -8.34 -3.49 18.46
N ASN A 10 -7.72 -2.31 18.47
CA ASN A 10 -6.77 -1.97 17.42
C ASN A 10 -5.51 -2.77 17.72
N GLN A 11 -5.48 -4.03 17.29
CA GLN A 11 -4.33 -4.90 17.41
C GLN A 11 -3.09 -4.15 16.90
N PRO A 12 -2.18 -3.69 17.78
CA PRO A 12 -0.94 -3.13 17.29
C PRO A 12 -0.12 -4.36 16.87
N ARG A 13 0.12 -4.49 15.55
CA ARG A 13 1.03 -5.50 14.99
C ARG A 13 2.45 -5.11 15.43
N LEU A 14 2.74 -5.38 16.71
CA LEU A 14 3.61 -4.55 17.58
C LEU A 14 5.10 -4.52 17.25
N PHE A 15 5.57 -5.16 16.19
CA PHE A 15 6.91 -4.91 15.66
C PHE A 15 6.92 -5.06 14.14
N GLU A 16 6.10 -4.29 13.42
CA GLU A 16 6.50 -3.93 12.06
C GLU A 16 7.87 -3.25 12.18
N SER A 17 8.91 -3.92 11.68
CA SER A 17 10.26 -3.37 11.67
C SER A 17 10.20 -1.98 11.05
N LYS A 18 10.98 -1.01 11.57
CA LYS A 18 11.02 0.36 11.00
C LYS A 18 11.18 0.33 9.46
N ALA A 19 11.98 -0.63 8.98
CA ALA A 19 12.08 -1.07 7.59
C ALA A 19 10.74 -1.21 6.86
N LEU A 20 9.84 -2.03 7.39
CA LEU A 20 8.55 -2.36 6.81
C LEU A 20 7.62 -1.13 6.76
N ILE A 21 7.64 -0.31 7.81
CA ILE A 21 6.86 0.93 7.87
C ILE A 21 7.36 1.90 6.79
N CYS A 22 8.67 2.11 6.70
CA CYS A 22 9.28 2.94 5.66
C CYS A 22 8.96 2.42 4.26
N PHE A 23 9.07 1.11 4.04
CA PHE A 23 8.79 0.49 2.75
C PHE A 23 7.32 0.61 2.35
N ARG A 24 6.39 0.35 3.27
CA ARG A 24 4.94 0.54 3.07
C ARG A 24 4.62 2.00 2.73
N GLY A 25 5.26 2.96 3.42
CA GLY A 25 5.12 4.38 3.12
C GLY A 25 5.57 4.74 1.71
N ALA A 26 6.78 4.33 1.32
CA ALA A 26 7.32 4.59 -0.01
C ALA A 26 6.47 3.94 -1.12
N LEU A 27 6.02 2.70 -0.92
CA LEU A 27 5.10 2.03 -1.84
C LEU A 27 3.76 2.76 -1.93
N ALA A 28 3.20 3.20 -0.81
CA ALA A 28 1.91 3.88 -0.80
C ALA A 28 1.97 5.20 -1.59
N GLU A 29 3.01 6.01 -1.40
CA GLU A 29 3.24 7.24 -2.18
C GLU A 29 3.37 6.92 -3.67
N TYR A 30 4.15 5.91 -4.01
CA TYR A 30 4.35 5.50 -5.39
C TYR A 30 3.05 5.01 -6.06
N VAL A 31 2.30 4.14 -5.38
CA VAL A 31 1.02 3.65 -5.89
C VAL A 31 0.01 4.80 -6.03
N LYS A 32 -0.06 5.73 -5.08
CA LYS A 32 -0.93 6.91 -5.21
C LYS A 32 -0.61 7.70 -6.48
N GLU A 33 0.66 7.93 -6.80
CA GLU A 33 1.05 8.65 -8.02
C GLU A 33 0.62 7.91 -9.30
N LEU A 34 0.67 6.57 -9.31
CA LEU A 34 0.16 5.76 -10.42
C LEU A 34 -1.37 5.78 -10.54
N VAL A 35 -2.08 5.82 -9.41
CA VAL A 35 -3.55 5.82 -9.34
C VAL A 35 -4.12 7.21 -9.62
N LYS A 36 -3.35 8.28 -9.35
CA LYS A 36 -3.73 9.70 -9.52
C LYS A 36 -4.29 10.08 -10.89
N PRO A 37 -3.71 9.67 -12.05
CA PRO A 37 -4.34 9.93 -13.36
C PRO A 37 -5.74 9.34 -13.42
N THR A 38 -5.89 8.06 -13.08
CA THR A 38 -7.17 7.36 -13.14
C THR A 38 -8.20 7.90 -12.14
N TRP A 39 -7.75 8.36 -10.97
CA TRP A 39 -8.58 9.09 -10.01
C TRP A 39 -9.10 10.41 -10.59
N ARG A 40 -8.23 11.19 -11.24
CA ARG A 40 -8.61 12.48 -11.85
C ARG A 40 -9.58 12.31 -13.01
N GLU A 41 -9.51 11.20 -13.73
CA GLU A 41 -10.47 10.84 -14.79
C GLU A 41 -11.84 10.40 -14.23
N GLY A 42 -11.98 10.25 -12.91
CA GLY A 42 -13.24 9.85 -12.28
C GLY A 42 -13.56 8.36 -12.46
N LEU A 43 -12.57 7.55 -12.82
CA LEU A 43 -12.73 6.12 -13.09
C LEU A 43 -12.68 5.26 -11.81
N MET A 44 -12.66 5.87 -10.63
CA MET A 44 -12.75 5.15 -9.36
C MET A 44 -13.33 6.01 -8.23
N SER A 45 -13.99 5.35 -7.27
CA SER A 45 -14.53 5.94 -6.05
C SER A 45 -13.50 6.00 -4.91
N LYS A 46 -13.70 6.87 -3.92
CA LYS A 46 -12.71 7.13 -2.84
C LYS A 46 -12.32 5.85 -2.09
N ASP A 47 -13.29 4.96 -1.91
CA ASP A 47 -13.09 3.64 -1.31
C ASP A 47 -12.29 2.71 -2.22
N ALA A 48 -12.58 2.70 -3.52
CA ALA A 48 -11.79 1.96 -4.51
C ALA A 48 -10.33 2.46 -4.52
N HIS A 49 -10.09 3.77 -4.49
CA HIS A 49 -8.74 4.34 -4.38
C HIS A 49 -8.00 3.81 -3.15
N LYS A 50 -8.60 3.93 -1.95
CA LYS A 50 -8.01 3.42 -0.71
C LYS A 50 -7.76 1.92 -0.77
N LEU A 51 -8.71 1.16 -1.33
CA LEU A 51 -8.62 -0.28 -1.47
C LEU A 51 -7.49 -0.68 -2.41
N ILE A 52 -7.37 -0.06 -3.58
CA ILE A 52 -6.33 -0.32 -4.58
C ILE A 52 -4.96 -0.01 -3.99
N VAL A 53 -4.77 1.15 -3.37
CA VAL A 53 -3.50 1.51 -2.71
C VAL A 53 -3.12 0.46 -1.67
N LYS A 54 -4.07 0.10 -0.78
CA LYS A 54 -3.83 -0.92 0.24
C LYS A 54 -3.52 -2.29 -0.37
N LYS A 55 -4.28 -2.74 -1.37
CA LYS A 55 -4.11 -4.04 -2.03
C LYS A 55 -2.77 -4.14 -2.77
N CYS A 56 -2.38 -3.09 -3.48
CA CYS A 56 -1.09 -3.03 -4.16
C CYS A 56 0.06 -3.09 -3.16
N VAL A 57 0.05 -2.24 -2.13
CA VAL A 57 1.08 -2.22 -1.09
C VAL A 57 1.18 -3.59 -0.40
N ASP A 58 0.06 -4.14 0.03
CA ASP A 58 0.03 -5.43 0.74
C ASP A 58 0.46 -6.59 -0.17
N LYS A 59 0.05 -6.58 -1.45
CA LYS A 59 0.48 -7.58 -2.43
C LYS A 59 1.98 -7.52 -2.66
N VAL A 60 2.55 -6.32 -2.83
CA VAL A 60 3.98 -6.14 -3.02
C VAL A 60 4.72 -6.60 -1.77
N VAL A 61 4.38 -6.08 -0.59
CA VAL A 61 4.99 -6.48 0.69
C VAL A 61 4.88 -8.00 0.92
N SER A 62 3.74 -8.61 0.58
CA SER A 62 3.54 -10.06 0.69
C SER A 62 4.41 -10.89 -0.27
N THR A 63 4.94 -10.29 -1.35
CA THR A 63 5.93 -10.94 -2.21
C THR A 63 7.35 -10.88 -1.64
N PHE A 64 7.61 -9.99 -0.68
CA PHE A 64 8.89 -9.94 0.02
C PHE A 64 8.90 -10.90 1.18
N GLN A 65 9.98 -11.66 1.28
CA GLN A 65 10.29 -12.37 2.51
C GLN A 65 10.74 -11.38 3.59
N PRO A 66 10.55 -11.65 4.89
CA PRO A 66 10.90 -10.73 5.97
C PRO A 66 12.37 -10.27 5.95
N HIS A 67 13.28 -11.11 5.44
CA HIS A 67 14.70 -10.78 5.28
C HIS A 67 15.03 -9.98 4.01
N GLN A 68 14.12 -9.91 3.02
CA GLN A 68 14.31 -9.16 1.77
C GLN A 68 13.69 -7.77 1.80
N ILE A 69 12.96 -7.43 2.88
CA ILE A 69 12.30 -6.13 3.01
C ILE A 69 13.38 -5.05 3.08
N PRO A 70 13.40 -4.08 2.15
CA PRO A 70 14.39 -3.03 2.16
C PRO A 70 14.25 -2.22 3.46
N ALA A 71 15.32 -2.20 4.26
CA ALA A 71 15.32 -1.52 5.55
C ALA A 71 15.55 -0.01 5.45
N THR A 72 16.04 0.45 4.30
CA THR A 72 16.37 1.85 4.04
C THR A 72 15.49 2.41 2.92
N LEU A 73 15.26 3.72 2.96
CA LEU A 73 14.51 4.43 1.92
C LEU A 73 15.20 4.32 0.56
N GLU A 74 16.53 4.33 0.53
CA GLU A 74 17.32 4.23 -0.70
C GLU A 74 17.12 2.88 -1.39
N ALA A 75 17.13 1.77 -0.64
CA ALA A 75 16.85 0.43 -1.17
C ALA A 75 15.39 0.32 -1.64
N ALA A 76 14.44 0.90 -0.90
CA ALA A 76 13.05 0.97 -1.33
C ALA A 76 12.91 1.74 -2.65
N ASN A 77 13.51 2.92 -2.76
CA ASN A 77 13.49 3.74 -3.98
C ASN A 77 14.19 3.07 -5.16
N GLY A 78 15.31 2.39 -4.91
CA GLY A 78 15.99 1.58 -5.93
C GLY A 78 15.05 0.50 -6.47
N TYR A 79 14.39 -0.24 -5.58
CA TYR A 79 13.38 -1.22 -5.98
C TYR A 79 12.21 -0.57 -6.75
N LEU A 80 11.63 0.52 -6.25
CA LEU A 80 10.52 1.23 -6.91
C LEU A 80 10.90 1.68 -8.33
N SER A 81 12.13 2.18 -8.49
CA SER A 81 12.64 2.63 -9.78
C SER A 81 12.83 1.46 -10.75
N SER A 82 13.45 0.36 -10.29
CA SER A 82 13.67 -0.84 -11.11
C SER A 82 12.38 -1.62 -11.40
N SER A 83 11.42 -1.60 -10.49
CA SER A 83 10.16 -2.35 -10.57
C SER A 83 8.97 -1.51 -11.02
N ARG A 84 9.20 -0.25 -11.43
CA ARG A 84 8.16 0.71 -11.89
C ARG A 84 7.14 0.06 -12.82
N SER A 85 7.59 -0.52 -13.93
CA SER A 85 6.70 -1.15 -14.92
C SER A 85 5.88 -2.32 -14.35
N ARG A 86 6.45 -3.06 -13.39
CA ARG A 86 5.76 -4.18 -12.73
C ARG A 86 4.68 -3.67 -11.78
N LEU A 87 4.96 -2.60 -11.05
CA LEU A 87 4.01 -1.94 -10.16
C LEU A 87 2.89 -1.26 -10.95
N GLU A 88 3.21 -0.62 -12.07
CA GLU A 88 2.21 -0.04 -12.98
C GLU A 88 1.21 -1.07 -13.47
N LYS A 89 1.69 -2.18 -14.03
CA LYS A 89 0.84 -3.30 -14.46
C LYS A 89 -0.01 -3.88 -13.32
N LEU A 90 0.57 -3.97 -12.13
CA LEU A 90 -0.16 -4.43 -10.95
C LEU A 90 -1.31 -3.47 -10.62
N VAL A 91 -1.01 -2.18 -10.51
CA VAL A 91 -1.97 -1.11 -10.19
C VAL A 91 -3.08 -1.07 -11.23
N GLU A 92 -2.75 -1.11 -12.52
CA GLU A 92 -3.72 -1.09 -13.61
C GLU A 92 -4.68 -2.28 -13.52
N GLY A 93 -4.18 -3.49 -13.26
CA GLY A 93 -5.04 -4.67 -13.04
C GLY A 93 -5.95 -4.55 -11.81
N TYR A 94 -5.49 -3.90 -10.74
CA TYR A 94 -6.34 -3.59 -9.58
C TYR A 94 -7.38 -2.51 -9.90
N ILE A 95 -7.02 -1.47 -10.64
CA ILE A 95 -7.95 -0.44 -11.10
C ILE A 95 -9.03 -1.06 -11.98
N GLU A 96 -8.68 -1.92 -12.93
CA GLU A 96 -9.68 -2.55 -13.78
C GLU A 96 -10.63 -3.45 -12.98
N ARG A 97 -10.10 -4.16 -11.98
CA ARG A 97 -10.86 -5.08 -11.14
C ARG A 97 -11.73 -4.40 -10.09
N TYR A 98 -11.28 -3.28 -9.51
CA TYR A 98 -11.92 -2.64 -8.36
C TYR A 98 -12.39 -1.19 -8.63
N GLY A 99 -11.96 -0.56 -9.72
CA GLY A 99 -12.31 0.82 -10.09
C GLY A 99 -13.70 0.94 -10.74
N LYS A 100 -14.18 -0.10 -11.43
CA LYS A 100 -15.48 -0.14 -12.11
C LYS A 100 -16.65 -0.61 -11.22
N THR A 101 -16.49 -0.66 -9.90
CA THR A 101 -17.58 -1.04 -8.97
C THR A 101 -18.28 0.19 -8.41
#